data_AF-A0A2V8R081-F1
#
_entry.id   AF-A0A2V8R081-F1
#
_cell.length_a   1.000
_cell.length_b   1.000
_cell.length_c   1.000
_cell.angle_alpha   90.00
_cell.angle_beta   90.00
_cell.angle_gamma   90.00
#
_symmetry.space_group_name_H-M   'P 1'
#
loop_
_entity.id
_entity.type
_entity.pdbx_description
1 polymer ?
#
loop_
_entity_poly.entity_id
_entity_poly.type
_entity_poly.pdbx_seq_one_letter_code
_entity_poly.pdbx_strand_id
1 'polypeptide(L)'
;MLKISNPERKAAFRFIVCLGFVSLFADMTYEGAHSVIGPLLKDLGATGTQVGIIMGLGEMIAASLRYFSGRLADRTRAYWTITTLGYFLNLIVILGLAFAGSWQAVALLVVAERTGKSLRGPARDVLLS
;
A
#
# COMPACT_ATOMS: atom_id res chain seq x y z
N MET A 1 29.62 -20.35 -6.91
CA MET A 1 28.35 -20.97 -6.49
C MET A 1 28.36 -21.03 -4.96
N LEU A 2 27.71 -20.07 -4.29
CA LEU A 2 27.70 -19.98 -2.83
C LEU A 2 26.88 -21.14 -2.25
N LYS A 3 27.53 -22.04 -1.48
CA LYS A 3 26.83 -23.08 -0.70
C LYS A 3 26.16 -22.41 0.50
N ILE A 4 24.87 -22.12 0.38
CA ILE A 4 24.06 -21.64 1.51
C ILE A 4 23.97 -22.74 2.57
N SER A 5 24.31 -22.42 3.81
CA SER A 5 24.26 -23.37 4.92
C SER A 5 22.80 -23.69 5.31
N ASN A 6 22.54 -24.89 5.83
CA ASN A 6 21.20 -25.32 6.27
C ASN A 6 20.47 -24.32 7.23
N PRO A 7 21.17 -23.65 8.20
CA PRO A 7 20.53 -22.64 9.05
C PRO A 7 20.12 -21.35 8.31
N GLU A 8 20.91 -20.89 7.34
CA GLU A 8 20.58 -19.70 6.54
C GLU A 8 19.34 -19.94 5.67
N ARG A 9 19.23 -21.12 5.07
CA ARG A 9 18.04 -21.52 4.29
C ARG A 9 16.78 -21.58 5.16
N LYS A 10 16.89 -22.05 6.41
CA LYS A 10 15.77 -22.07 7.37
C LYS A 10 15.39 -20.66 7.87
N ALA A 11 16.36 -19.74 7.97
CA ALA A 11 16.10 -18.34 8.27
C ALA A 11 15.38 -17.63 7.12
N ALA A 12 15.84 -17.82 5.88
CA ALA A 12 15.20 -17.29 4.68
C ALA A 12 13.76 -17.80 4.52
N PHE A 13 13.52 -19.09 4.72
CA PHE A 13 12.16 -19.65 4.64
C PHE A 13 11.23 -19.04 5.69
N ARG A 14 11.69 -18.88 6.94
CA ARG A 14 10.92 -18.20 8.00
C ARG A 14 10.62 -16.75 7.63
N PHE A 15 11.60 -16.03 7.09
CA PHE A 15 11.43 -14.65 6.66
C PHE A 15 10.36 -14.52 5.57
N ILE A 16 10.42 -15.36 4.53
CA ILE A 16 9.43 -15.37 3.45
C ILE A 16 8.03 -15.66 3.98
N VAL A 17 7.89 -16.65 4.87
CA VAL A 17 6.59 -17.00 5.47
C VAL A 17 6.05 -15.84 6.32
N CYS A 18 6.87 -15.24 7.18
CA CYS A 18 6.46 -14.09 8.00
C CYS A 18 6.06 -12.88 7.14
N LEU A 19 6.87 -12.51 6.14
CA LEU A 19 6.51 -11.43 5.21
C LEU A 19 5.28 -11.77 4.37
N GLY A 20 5.09 -13.05 4.04
CA GLY A 20 3.90 -13.56 3.37
C GLY A 20 2.64 -13.28 4.19
N PHE A 21 2.63 -13.63 5.48
CA PHE A 21 1.52 -13.32 6.37
C PHE A 21 1.28 -11.81 6.51
N VAL A 22 2.33 -11.00 6.71
CA VAL A 22 2.20 -9.54 6.80
C VAL A 22 1.56 -8.96 5.54
N SER A 23 2.01 -9.40 4.36
CA SER A 23 1.41 -8.98 3.09
C SER A 23 -0.04 -9.45 2.96
N LEU A 24 -0.33 -10.69 3.34
CA LEU A 24 -1.67 -11.26 3.24
C LEU A 24 -2.67 -10.42 4.04
N PHE A 25 -2.36 -10.11 5.30
CA PHE A 25 -3.22 -9.28 6.15
C PHE A 25 -3.34 -7.85 5.62
N ALA A 26 -2.23 -7.27 5.17
CA ALA A 26 -2.26 -5.93 4.56
C ALA A 26 -3.13 -5.89 3.30
N ASP A 27 -3.01 -6.87 2.42
CA ASP A 27 -3.80 -6.95 1.19
C ASP A 27 -5.28 -7.25 1.48
N MET A 28 -5.58 -8.11 2.46
CA MET A 28 -6.95 -8.38 2.90
C MET A 28 -7.63 -7.12 3.42
N THR A 29 -6.93 -6.34 4.23
CA THR A 29 -7.48 -5.09 4.79
C THR A 29 -7.64 -4.03 3.71
N TYR A 30 -6.67 -3.93 2.79
CA TYR A 30 -6.71 -3.03 1.64
C TYR A 30 -7.90 -3.31 0.72
N GLU A 31 -8.05 -4.55 0.24
CA GLU A 31 -9.15 -4.91 -0.66
C GLU A 31 -10.51 -4.81 0.05
N GLY A 32 -10.56 -5.10 1.35
CA GLY A 32 -11.75 -4.89 2.18
C GLY A 32 -12.16 -3.42 2.26
N ALA A 33 -11.21 -2.52 2.54
CA ALA A 33 -11.46 -1.08 2.58
C ALA A 33 -11.88 -0.55 1.20
N HIS A 34 -11.20 -0.98 0.14
CA HIS A 34 -11.50 -0.56 -1.23
C HIS A 34 -12.91 -0.97 -1.68
N SER A 35 -13.37 -2.14 -1.25
CA SER A 35 -14.73 -2.62 -1.54
C SER A 35 -15.83 -1.72 -0.94
N VAL A 36 -15.54 -1.01 0.16
CA VAL A 36 -16.52 -0.16 0.86
C VAL A 36 -16.38 1.33 0.55
N ILE A 37 -15.26 1.78 -0.05
CA ILE A 37 -15.03 3.19 -0.40
C ILE A 37 -16.11 3.73 -1.35
N GLY A 38 -16.51 2.95 -2.35
CA GLY A 38 -17.56 3.35 -3.31
C GLY A 38 -18.91 3.65 -2.63
N PRO A 39 -19.48 2.69 -1.88
CA PRO A 39 -20.66 2.92 -1.05
C PRO A 39 -20.50 4.07 -0.05
N LEU A 40 -19.37 4.15 0.65
CA LEU A 40 -19.10 5.21 1.63
C LEU A 40 -19.15 6.62 1.01
N LEU A 41 -18.55 6.81 -0.17
CA LEU A 41 -18.60 8.07 -0.89
C LEU A 41 -20.04 8.44 -1.29
N LYS A 42 -20.82 7.46 -1.70
CA LYS A 42 -22.24 7.65 -2.04
C LYS A 42 -23.06 8.07 -0.82
N ASP A 43 -22.85 7.42 0.33
CA ASP A 43 -23.54 7.74 1.59
C ASP A 43 -23.18 9.14 2.10
N LEU A 44 -21.96 9.61 1.83
CA LEU A 44 -21.48 10.97 2.12
C LEU A 44 -21.96 12.02 1.10
N GLY A 45 -22.85 11.65 0.17
CA GLY A 45 -23.47 12.56 -0.79
C GLY A 45 -22.63 12.85 -2.04
N ALA A 46 -21.59 12.07 -2.32
CA ALA A 46 -20.84 12.20 -3.57
C ALA A 46 -21.67 11.71 -4.76
N THR A 47 -21.62 12.45 -5.86
CA THR A 47 -22.24 12.05 -7.12
C THR A 47 -21.40 10.98 -7.82
N GLY A 48 -22.01 10.16 -8.67
CA GLY A 48 -21.29 9.12 -9.43
C GLY A 48 -20.12 9.67 -10.26
N THR A 49 -20.26 10.87 -10.82
CA THR A 49 -19.18 11.56 -11.54
C THR A 49 -18.02 11.91 -10.62
N GLN A 50 -18.29 12.41 -9.41
CA GLN A 50 -17.24 12.73 -8.43
C GLN A 50 -16.49 11.46 -8.00
N VAL A 51 -17.20 10.36 -7.72
CA VAL A 51 -16.57 9.07 -7.39
C VAL A 51 -15.65 8.61 -8.52
N GLY A 52 -16.12 8.67 -9.78
CA GLY A 52 -15.31 8.32 -10.95
C GLY A 52 -14.04 9.16 -11.07
N ILE A 53 -14.15 10.48 -10.89
CA ILE A 53 -13.00 11.39 -10.93
C ILE A 53 -12.01 11.09 -9.81
N ILE A 54 -12.49 10.91 -8.57
CA ILE A 54 -11.64 10.62 -7.40
C ILE A 54 -10.89 9.29 -7.61
N MET A 55 -11.61 8.24 -8.00
CA MET A 55 -11.00 6.93 -8.22
C MET A 55 -10.01 6.92 -9.38
N GLY A 56 -10.33 7.63 -10.46
CA GLY A 56 -9.46 7.75 -11.65
C GLY A 56 -8.20 8.57 -11.37
N LEU A 57 -8.34 9.75 -10.77
CA LEU A 57 -7.20 10.60 -10.38
C LEU A 57 -6.34 9.90 -9.34
N GLY A 58 -6.95 9.22 -8.36
CA GLY A 58 -6.23 8.41 -7.39
C GLY A 58 -5.35 7.35 -8.05
N GLU A 59 -5.83 6.67 -9.09
CA GLU A 59 -5.06 5.64 -9.81
C GLU A 59 -3.92 6.25 -10.62
N MET A 60 -4.18 7.37 -11.29
CA MET A 60 -3.15 8.09 -12.04
C MET A 60 -2.02 8.58 -11.12
N ILE A 61 -2.36 9.14 -9.97
CA ILE A 61 -1.40 9.57 -8.95
C ILE A 61 -0.61 8.36 -8.42
N ALA A 62 -1.30 7.27 -8.10
CA ALA A 62 -0.68 6.03 -7.63
C ALA A 62 0.35 5.50 -8.62
N ALA A 63 -0.01 5.42 -9.91
CA ALA A 63 0.84 4.95 -10.98
C ALA A 63 2.07 5.87 -11.16
N SER A 64 1.86 7.18 -11.11
CA SER A 64 2.94 8.18 -11.19
C SER A 64 3.91 8.03 -10.00
N LEU A 65 3.38 7.93 -8.79
CA LEU A 65 4.17 7.73 -7.57
C LEU A 65 4.94 6.41 -7.61
N ARG A 66 4.40 5.35 -8.20
CA ARG A 66 5.11 4.08 -8.34
C ARG A 66 6.38 4.22 -9.18
N TYR A 67 6.34 5.04 -10.24
CA TYR A 67 7.51 5.35 -11.05
C TYR A 67 8.58 6.14 -10.26
N PHE A 68 8.17 7.17 -9.51
CA PHE A 68 9.11 7.99 -8.74
C PHE A 68 9.65 7.28 -7.49
N SER A 69 8.81 6.55 -6.77
CA SER A 69 9.18 5.83 -5.55
C SER A 69 10.17 4.70 -5.80
N GLY A 70 10.07 3.99 -6.93
CA GLY A 70 11.11 3.03 -7.34
C GLY A 70 12.48 3.70 -7.48
N ARG A 71 12.55 4.81 -8.21
CA ARG A 71 13.80 5.57 -8.39
C ARG A 71 14.33 6.15 -7.08
N LEU A 72 13.45 6.59 -6.17
CA LEU A 72 13.83 7.09 -4.85
C LEU A 72 14.32 5.97 -3.92
N ALA A 73 13.68 4.80 -3.94
CA ALA A 73 14.11 3.64 -3.17
C ALA A 73 15.49 3.16 -3.62
N ASP A 74 15.74 3.09 -4.93
CA ASP A 74 17.04 2.72 -5.48
C ASP A 74 18.14 3.72 -5.11
N ARG A 75 17.80 5.02 -5.07
CA ARG A 75 18.77 6.06 -4.69
C ARG A 75 19.09 6.08 -3.20
N THR A 76 18.10 5.78 -2.35
CA THR A 76 18.25 5.82 -0.89
C THR A 76 18.76 4.51 -0.30
N ARG A 77 18.62 3.39 -1.02
CA ARG A 77 18.88 2.01 -0.56
C ARG A 77 18.18 1.65 0.77
N ALA A 78 17.22 2.45 1.20
CA ALA A 78 16.53 2.33 2.48
C ALA A 78 15.27 1.46 2.33
N TYR A 79 15.42 0.30 1.69
CA TYR A 79 14.31 -0.58 1.32
C TYR A 79 13.46 -0.99 2.53
N TRP A 80 14.10 -1.30 3.65
CA TRP A 80 13.42 -1.67 4.91
C TRP A 80 12.53 -0.56 5.47
N THR A 81 13.04 0.68 5.48
CA THR A 81 12.31 1.86 5.97
C THR A 81 11.13 2.18 5.07
N ILE A 82 11.32 2.10 3.74
CA ILE A 82 10.29 2.41 2.75
C ILE A 82 9.16 1.37 2.80
N THR A 83 9.48 0.08 2.91
CA THR A 83 8.48 -0.98 3.07
C THR A 83 7.68 -0.78 4.36
N THR A 84 8.35 -0.49 5.47
CA THR A 84 7.70 -0.28 6.77
C THR A 84 6.77 0.94 6.75
N LEU A 85 7.23 2.07 6.20
CA LEU A 85 6.42 3.28 6.05
C LEU A 85 5.21 3.04 5.14
N GLY A 86 5.36 2.28 4.05
CA GLY A 86 4.26 1.95 3.16
C GLY A 86 3.17 1.13 3.84
N TYR A 87 3.53 0.14 4.66
CA TYR A 87 2.57 -0.62 5.46
C TYR A 87 1.92 0.22 6.56
N PHE A 88 2.72 1.05 7.25
CA PHE A 88 2.21 1.91 8.32
C PHE A 88 1.22 2.96 7.79
N LEU A 89 1.53 3.58 6.64
CA LEU A 89 0.64 4.51 5.97
C LEU A 89 -0.68 3.83 5.58
N ASN A 90 -0.62 2.59 5.07
CA ASN A 90 -1.83 1.85 4.70
C ASN A 90 -2.74 1.60 5.93
N LEU A 91 -2.17 1.20 7.06
CA LEU A 91 -2.91 1.03 8.32
C LEU A 91 -3.54 2.33 8.80
N ILE A 92 -2.79 3.44 8.83
CA ILE A 92 -3.33 4.76 9.25
C ILE A 92 -4.48 5.18 8.35
N VAL A 93 -4.35 4.97 7.04
CA VAL A 93 -5.38 5.38 6.09
C VAL A 93 -6.66 4.59 6.27
N ILE A 94 -6.56 3.27 6.44
CA ILE A 94 -7.73 2.41 6.68
C ILE A 94 -8.42 2.80 7.99
N LEU A 95 -7.66 3.04 9.06
CA LEU A 95 -8.21 3.55 10.32
C LEU A 95 -8.84 4.93 10.14
N GLY A 96 -8.21 5.80 9.35
CA GLY A 96 -8.70 7.14 9.05
C GLY A 96 -10.01 7.14 8.26
N LEU A 97 -10.22 6.16 7.37
CA LEU A 97 -11.47 5.99 6.63
C LEU A 97 -12.66 5.78 7.58
N ALA A 98 -12.46 5.11 8.71
CA ALA A 98 -13.50 4.92 9.72
C ALA A 98 -13.95 6.23 10.39
N PHE A 99 -13.10 7.26 10.41
CA PHE A 99 -13.39 8.57 10.99
C PHE A 99 -13.71 9.64 9.92
N ALA A 100 -13.79 9.25 8.65
CA ALA A 100 -14.01 10.20 7.57
C ALA A 100 -15.48 10.66 7.52
N GLY A 101 -15.72 11.90 7.97
CA GLY A 101 -17.06 12.52 7.98
C GLY A 101 -17.44 13.25 6.68
N SER A 102 -16.59 13.27 5.67
CA SER A 102 -16.85 13.95 4.40
C SER A 102 -16.23 13.21 3.20
N TRP A 103 -16.87 13.32 2.04
CA TRP A 103 -16.38 12.66 0.82
C TRP A 103 -15.01 13.19 0.36
N GLN A 104 -14.68 14.45 0.68
CA GLN A 104 -13.36 15.04 0.41
C GLN A 104 -12.29 14.39 1.29
N ALA A 105 -12.59 14.12 2.56
CA ALA A 105 -11.66 13.42 3.45
C ALA A 105 -11.40 11.99 2.95
N VAL A 106 -12.45 11.27 2.52
CA VAL A 106 -12.33 9.95 1.90
C VAL A 106 -11.48 10.02 0.63
N ALA A 107 -11.67 11.03 -0.23
CA ALA A 107 -10.87 11.20 -1.45
C ALA A 107 -9.37 11.36 -1.16
N LEU A 108 -9.02 12.19 -0.17
CA LEU A 108 -7.63 12.39 0.25
C LEU A 108 -7.03 11.10 0.85
N LEU A 109 -7.82 10.39 1.66
CA LEU A 109 -7.41 9.11 2.24
C LEU A 109 -7.15 8.06 1.15
N VAL A 110 -8.00 7.96 0.12
CA VAL A 110 -7.77 7.06 -1.03
C VAL A 110 -6.44 7.38 -1.73
N VAL A 111 -6.13 8.65 -1.96
CA VAL A 111 -4.84 9.03 -2.57
C VAL A 111 -3.66 8.66 -1.66
N ALA A 112 -3.78 8.87 -0.35
CA ALA A 112 -2.76 8.48 0.62
C ALA A 112 -2.57 6.95 0.70
N GLU A 113 -3.67 6.19 0.63
CA GLU A 113 -3.67 4.73 0.60
C GLU A 113 -2.83 4.21 -0.56
N ARG A 114 -3.11 4.74 -1.76
CA ARG A 114 -2.44 4.32 -2.99
C ARG A 114 -0.98 4.74 -3.01
N THR A 115 -0.66 5.88 -2.42
CA THR A 115 0.73 6.30 -2.18
C THR A 115 1.49 5.25 -1.36
N GLY A 116 0.91 4.76 -0.26
CA GLY A 116 1.51 3.72 0.58
C GLY A 116 1.73 2.40 -0.16
N LYS A 117 0.76 1.98 -0.98
CA LYS A 117 0.87 0.78 -1.81
C LYS A 117 1.97 0.90 -2.86
N SER A 118 2.07 2.06 -3.53
CA SER A 118 3.10 2.31 -4.53
C SER A 118 4.52 2.32 -3.96
N LEU A 119 4.72 2.79 -2.72
CA LEU A 119 6.02 2.79 -2.05
C LEU A 119 6.46 1.38 -1.61
N ARG A 120 5.56 0.56 -1.05
CA ARG A 120 5.96 -0.75 -0.50
C ARG A 120 6.30 -1.80 -1.56
N GLY A 121 5.72 -1.70 -2.76
CA GLY A 121 5.87 -2.69 -3.83
C GLY A 121 7.34 -2.88 -4.26
N PRO A 122 8.00 -1.85 -4.81
CA PRO A 122 9.38 -1.96 -5.29
C PRO A 122 10.36 -2.36 -4.20
N ALA A 123 10.19 -1.81 -2.99
CA ALA A 123 11.09 -2.08 -1.87
C ALA A 123 10.96 -3.52 -1.34
N ARG A 124 9.75 -4.08 -1.33
CA ARG A 124 9.52 -5.47 -0.94
C ARG A 124 10.14 -6.44 -1.95
N ASP A 125 10.02 -6.17 -3.24
CA ASP A 125 10.55 -7.06 -4.27
C ASP A 125 12.07 -7.18 -4.19
N VAL A 126 12.78 -6.08 -3.85
CA VAL A 126 14.23 -6.09 -3.60
C VAL A 126 14.60 -6.82 -2.30
N LEU A 127 13.76 -6.78 -1.27
CA LEU A 127 14.00 -7.53 -0.02
C LEU A 127 13.79 -9.04 -0.17
N LEU A 128 13.01 -9.47 -1.19
CA LEU A 128 12.71 -10.87 -1.46
C LEU A 128 13.64 -11.49 -2.52
N SER A 129 14.38 -10.68 -3.27
CA SER A 129 15.40 -11.12 -4.24
C SER A 129 16.70 -11.52 -3.55
#